data_AF-A0A381YVC6-F1
#
_entry.id   AF-A0A381YVC6-F1
#
_cell.length_a   1.000
_cell.length_b   1.000
_cell.length_c   1.000
_cell.angle_alpha   90.00
_cell.angle_beta   90.00
_cell.angle_gamma   90.00
#
_symmetry.space_group_name_H-M   'P 1'
#
loop_
_entity.id
_entity.type
_entity.pdbx_description
1 polymer ?
#
loop_
_entity_poly.entity_id
_entity_poly.type
_entity_poly.pdbx_seq_one_letter_code
_entity_poly.pdbx_strand_id
1 'polypeptide(L)'
;MDVVYKLWEGSWEDDAVLRDTARGIYADPDKVHPINHTGKHFTVAGPHLSEPSPQRTPLLFQAGSSTRGRRFAATHAECVFIVESRTSLRGAASVISDVRAQATRLGRRSDDIRFFQGISPVVGGTEAEAKAKKAEYLEEFSTEGAFAHLSGTVGVDLAAIDLDQPLGTINTDAMRGFVKSLIESAPDKTQTFRDLTRTRLAGQFLTGTPEQIADALQEWQEAGVDGFNLTYSVTPGTFVDFIDGVVPVVQARDLIQKEYLPGSLRQKTLGFPRLPERHPAAAYRRS
;
A
#
# COMPACT_ATOMS: atom_id res chain seq x y z
N MET A 1 -2.86 13.92 -11.62
CA MET A 1 -4.16 13.23 -11.53
C MET A 1 -5.19 13.85 -12.46
N ASP A 2 -5.29 15.17 -12.51
CA ASP A 2 -6.30 15.87 -13.32
C ASP A 2 -6.37 15.43 -14.80
N VAL A 3 -5.23 15.25 -15.47
CA VAL A 3 -5.20 14.75 -16.86
C VAL A 3 -5.90 13.40 -16.99
N VAL A 4 -5.55 12.42 -16.15
CA VAL A 4 -6.10 11.07 -16.24
C VAL A 4 -7.55 11.00 -15.80
N TYR A 5 -7.97 11.81 -14.82
CA TYR A 5 -9.39 11.89 -14.45
C TYR A 5 -10.24 12.49 -15.56
N LYS A 6 -9.75 13.54 -16.24
CA LYS A 6 -10.42 14.08 -17.42
C LYS A 6 -10.57 13.02 -18.52
N LEU A 7 -9.54 12.21 -18.76
CA LEU A 7 -9.59 11.14 -19.75
C LEU A 7 -10.60 10.04 -19.37
N TRP A 8 -10.52 9.50 -18.15
CA TRP A 8 -11.32 8.35 -17.72
C TRP A 8 -12.79 8.69 -17.41
N GLU A 9 -13.03 9.85 -16.80
CA GLU A 9 -14.38 10.23 -16.34
C GLU A 9 -15.09 11.20 -17.29
N GLY A 10 -14.35 12.01 -18.06
CA GLY A 10 -14.93 13.16 -18.78
C GLY A 10 -14.79 13.16 -20.31
N SER A 11 -14.00 12.25 -20.87
CA SER A 11 -13.77 12.21 -22.32
C SER A 11 -14.84 11.42 -23.07
N TRP A 12 -15.51 10.47 -22.41
CA TRP A 12 -16.61 9.69 -22.98
C TRP A 12 -17.78 9.71 -22.00
N GLU A 13 -18.97 10.08 -22.44
CA GLU A 13 -20.21 9.95 -21.63
C GLU A 13 -20.57 8.48 -21.41
N ASP A 14 -21.52 8.20 -20.52
CA ASP A 14 -21.86 6.83 -20.11
C ASP A 14 -22.51 5.98 -21.20
N ASP A 15 -23.30 6.61 -22.07
CA ASP A 15 -24.02 5.97 -23.16
C ASP A 15 -23.42 6.32 -24.53
N ALA A 16 -22.17 6.78 -24.57
CA ALA A 16 -21.45 7.10 -25.80
C ALA A 16 -21.25 5.86 -26.69
N VAL A 17 -21.13 4.65 -26.12
CA VAL A 17 -20.95 3.40 -26.87
C VAL A 17 -22.30 2.73 -27.11
N LEU A 18 -22.72 2.68 -28.38
CA LEU A 18 -24.02 2.16 -28.80
C LEU A 18 -23.96 0.72 -29.32
N ARG A 19 -22.86 0.36 -30.02
CA ARG A 19 -22.68 -0.96 -30.68
C ARG A 19 -23.88 -1.37 -31.55
N ASP A 20 -24.48 -0.39 -32.23
CA ASP A 20 -25.67 -0.58 -33.04
C ASP A 20 -25.29 -1.12 -34.42
N THR A 21 -25.40 -2.43 -34.60
CA THR A 21 -25.07 -3.10 -35.86
C THR A 21 -26.09 -2.86 -36.96
N ALA A 22 -27.34 -2.53 -36.62
CA ALA A 22 -28.40 -2.29 -37.59
C ALA A 22 -28.23 -0.92 -38.28
N ARG A 23 -27.83 0.10 -37.51
CA ARG A 23 -27.51 1.45 -38.05
C ARG A 23 -26.05 1.62 -38.44
N GLY A 24 -25.17 0.68 -38.07
CA GLY A 24 -23.73 0.77 -38.33
C GLY A 24 -23.00 1.80 -37.47
N ILE A 25 -23.52 2.08 -36.26
CA ILE A 25 -22.99 3.10 -35.35
C ILE A 25 -22.38 2.43 -34.12
N TYR A 26 -21.05 2.49 -33.99
CA TYR A 26 -20.37 1.96 -32.80
C TYR A 26 -20.51 2.89 -31.59
N ALA A 27 -20.27 4.19 -31.78
CA ALA A 27 -20.34 5.19 -30.74
C ALA A 27 -20.96 6.49 -31.27
N ASP A 28 -21.61 7.23 -30.39
CA ASP A 28 -22.15 8.57 -30.65
C ASP A 28 -20.99 9.60 -30.61
N PRO A 29 -20.62 10.22 -31.75
CA PRO A 29 -19.51 11.17 -31.78
C PRO A 29 -19.79 12.44 -30.95
N ASP A 30 -21.05 12.81 -30.74
CA ASP A 30 -21.42 13.99 -29.95
C ASP A 30 -21.18 13.78 -28.44
N LYS A 31 -20.92 12.52 -28.05
CA LYS A 31 -20.67 12.08 -26.66
C LYS A 31 -19.20 11.73 -26.38
N VAL A 32 -18.31 12.00 -27.34
CA VAL A 32 -16.86 11.78 -27.24
C VAL A 32 -16.14 13.11 -27.35
N HIS A 33 -15.48 13.50 -26.27
CA HIS A 33 -15.01 14.85 -26.04
C HIS A 33 -13.49 14.91 -25.89
N PRO A 34 -12.81 15.88 -26.53
CA PRO A 34 -11.45 16.24 -26.15
C PRO A 34 -11.43 16.78 -24.71
N ILE A 35 -10.34 16.54 -24.01
CA ILE A 35 -10.15 17.02 -22.63
C ILE A 35 -9.49 18.39 -22.55
N ASN A 36 -8.82 18.81 -23.63
CA ASN A 36 -8.15 20.12 -23.80
C ASN A 36 -7.42 20.58 -22.53
N HIS A 37 -6.64 19.68 -21.92
CA HIS A 37 -5.91 19.99 -20.71
C HIS A 37 -4.66 20.79 -21.05
N THR A 38 -4.50 21.96 -20.47
CA THR A 38 -3.26 22.74 -20.47
C THR A 38 -2.90 23.06 -19.03
N GLY A 39 -1.78 22.51 -18.57
CA GLY A 39 -1.28 22.72 -17.21
C GLY A 39 0.23 22.96 -17.21
N LYS A 40 0.79 23.19 -16.02
CA LYS A 40 2.23 23.48 -15.86
C LYS A 40 3.14 22.37 -16.41
N HIS A 41 2.70 21.11 -16.35
CA HIS A 41 3.53 19.94 -16.65
C HIS A 41 3.06 19.18 -17.90
N PHE A 42 1.80 19.31 -18.29
CA PHE A 42 1.21 18.51 -19.36
C PHE A 42 0.28 19.37 -20.21
N THR A 43 0.30 19.11 -21.52
CA THR A 43 -0.67 19.61 -22.49
C THR A 43 -1.21 18.43 -23.26
N VAL A 44 -2.52 18.17 -23.16
CA VAL A 44 -3.16 16.97 -23.72
C VAL A 44 -4.51 17.35 -24.34
N ALA A 45 -4.65 17.16 -25.65
CA ALA A 45 -5.90 17.44 -26.35
C ALA A 45 -7.00 16.42 -26.02
N GLY A 46 -6.69 15.12 -26.04
CA GLY A 46 -7.70 14.06 -26.05
C GLY A 46 -8.27 13.83 -27.46
N PRO A 47 -9.37 13.08 -27.61
CA PRO A 47 -10.11 12.37 -26.56
C PRO A 47 -9.32 11.16 -26.01
N HIS A 48 -9.86 10.49 -25.00
CA HIS A 48 -9.35 9.21 -24.57
C HIS A 48 -9.59 8.18 -25.69
N LEU A 49 -8.58 7.36 -25.98
CA LEU A 49 -8.67 6.36 -27.07
C LEU A 49 -9.44 5.10 -26.67
N SER A 50 -9.76 4.94 -25.39
CA SER A 50 -10.49 3.78 -24.87
C SER A 50 -11.91 4.17 -24.48
N GLU A 51 -12.85 3.29 -24.78
CA GLU A 51 -14.22 3.40 -24.29
C GLU A 51 -14.30 3.26 -22.76
N PRO A 52 -15.38 3.71 -22.11
CA PRO A 52 -15.55 3.58 -20.66
C PRO A 52 -15.40 2.14 -20.16
N SER A 53 -14.40 1.91 -19.30
CA SER A 53 -14.23 0.63 -18.60
C SER A 53 -15.26 0.49 -17.47
N PRO A 54 -15.51 -0.72 -16.91
CA PRO A 54 -16.47 -0.92 -15.83
C PRO A 54 -16.26 -0.01 -14.61
N GLN A 55 -15.00 0.31 -14.29
CA GLN A 55 -14.64 1.19 -13.19
C GLN A 55 -14.36 2.65 -13.61
N ARG A 56 -14.25 2.91 -14.92
CA ARG A 56 -13.63 4.12 -15.50
C ARG A 56 -12.23 4.34 -14.92
N THR A 57 -12.11 5.09 -13.83
CA THR A 57 -10.85 5.21 -13.07
C THR A 57 -10.52 3.89 -12.34
N PRO A 58 -9.29 3.34 -12.44
CA PRO A 58 -8.88 2.16 -11.66
C PRO A 58 -8.91 2.41 -10.15
N LEU A 59 -8.94 1.36 -9.32
CA LEU A 59 -8.88 1.51 -7.86
C LEU A 59 -7.56 2.18 -7.47
N LEU A 60 -7.61 3.29 -6.73
CA LEU A 60 -6.44 4.14 -6.49
C LEU A 60 -5.73 3.79 -5.17
N PHE A 61 -4.56 3.17 -5.29
CA PHE A 61 -3.62 2.98 -4.17
C PHE A 61 -2.59 4.10 -4.08
N GLN A 62 -2.18 4.44 -2.86
CA GLN A 62 -1.14 5.43 -2.58
C GLN A 62 -0.27 4.97 -1.41
N ALA A 63 1.05 5.19 -1.48
CA ALA A 63 2.02 4.73 -0.46
C ALA A 63 3.02 5.84 -0.07
N GLY A 64 2.55 6.99 0.42
CA GLY A 64 3.38 8.15 0.74
C GLY A 64 3.25 8.57 2.20
N SER A 65 4.31 8.41 2.98
CA SER A 65 4.33 8.71 4.41
C SER A 65 4.61 10.18 4.76
N SER A 66 5.19 10.96 3.83
CA SER A 66 5.52 12.38 4.06
C SER A 66 4.28 13.26 4.17
N THR A 67 4.38 14.45 4.77
CA THR A 67 3.25 15.40 4.89
C THR A 67 2.58 15.69 3.53
N ARG A 68 3.38 15.86 2.48
CA ARG A 68 2.88 16.04 1.11
C ARG A 68 2.23 14.77 0.57
N GLY A 69 2.82 13.60 0.84
CA GLY A 69 2.28 12.29 0.48
C GLY A 69 0.92 12.03 1.12
N ARG A 70 0.78 12.27 2.43
CA ARG A 70 -0.47 12.14 3.18
C ARG A 70 -1.55 13.08 2.68
N ARG A 71 -1.21 14.33 2.36
CA ARG A 71 -2.15 15.26 1.72
C ARG A 71 -2.60 14.74 0.36
N PHE A 72 -1.68 14.22 -0.45
CA PHE A 72 -2.02 13.63 -1.75
C PHE A 72 -2.92 12.41 -1.61
N ALA A 73 -2.65 11.54 -0.62
CA ALA A 73 -3.49 10.40 -0.27
C ALA A 73 -4.89 10.83 0.16
N ALA A 74 -4.99 11.80 1.06
CA ALA A 74 -6.26 12.35 1.51
C ALA A 74 -7.10 12.89 0.35
N THR A 75 -6.48 13.52 -0.65
CA THR A 75 -7.19 14.02 -1.83
C THR A 75 -7.63 12.90 -2.79
N HIS A 76 -6.78 11.90 -3.06
CA HIS A 76 -6.96 11.00 -4.22
C HIS A 76 -7.04 9.51 -3.92
N ALA A 77 -6.50 9.04 -2.79
CA ALA A 77 -6.40 7.62 -2.53
C ALA A 77 -7.75 7.05 -2.12
N GLU A 78 -8.07 5.87 -2.63
CA GLU A 78 -9.14 5.02 -2.12
C GLU A 78 -8.56 3.97 -1.17
N CYS A 79 -7.30 3.60 -1.38
CA CYS A 79 -6.54 2.71 -0.52
C CYS A 79 -5.17 3.31 -0.22
N VAL A 80 -4.73 3.24 1.03
CA VAL A 80 -3.44 3.76 1.47
C VAL A 80 -2.63 2.61 2.05
N PHE A 81 -1.43 2.40 1.52
CA PHE A 81 -0.47 1.47 2.07
C PHE A 81 0.33 2.15 3.18
N ILE A 82 0.32 1.54 4.37
CA ILE A 82 1.09 1.97 5.53
C ILE A 82 2.02 0.84 5.99
N VAL A 83 3.17 1.23 6.52
CA VAL A 83 4.13 0.29 7.12
C VAL A 83 4.53 0.87 8.47
N GLU A 84 3.76 0.50 9.49
CA GLU A 84 3.98 0.94 10.87
C GLU A 84 4.49 -0.21 11.73
N SER A 85 5.23 0.15 12.79
CA SER A 85 5.83 -0.83 13.70
C SER A 85 4.77 -1.51 14.57
N ARG A 86 4.81 -2.85 14.67
CA ARG A 86 3.95 -3.62 15.59
C ARG A 86 4.28 -3.38 17.06
N THR A 87 5.47 -2.86 17.39
CA THR A 87 5.80 -2.51 18.79
C THR A 87 4.92 -1.40 19.35
N SER A 88 4.24 -0.63 18.48
CA SER A 88 3.27 0.38 18.89
C SER A 88 2.24 0.63 17.78
N LEU A 89 1.02 0.13 18.00
CA LEU A 89 -0.12 0.37 17.10
C LEU A 89 -0.51 1.86 17.02
N ARG A 90 -0.02 2.70 17.95
CA ARG A 90 -0.25 4.15 17.95
C ARG A 90 0.26 4.82 16.67
N GLY A 91 1.30 4.26 16.04
CA GLY A 91 1.82 4.75 14.75
C GLY A 91 0.73 4.69 13.67
N ALA A 92 0.18 3.50 13.43
CA ALA A 92 -0.91 3.32 12.47
C ALA A 92 -2.14 4.15 12.81
N ALA A 93 -2.61 4.10 14.06
CA ALA A 93 -3.79 4.87 14.47
C ALA A 93 -3.61 6.38 14.22
N SER A 94 -2.41 6.92 14.47
CA SER A 94 -2.07 8.32 14.21
C SER A 94 -2.09 8.65 12.72
N VAL A 95 -1.46 7.84 11.87
CA VAL A 95 -1.45 8.05 10.41
C VAL A 95 -2.85 7.96 9.83
N ILE A 96 -3.62 6.96 10.23
CA ILE A 96 -5.01 6.74 9.80
C ILE A 96 -5.87 7.94 10.18
N SER A 97 -5.80 8.37 11.45
CA SER A 97 -6.55 9.52 11.94
C SER A 97 -6.18 10.81 11.21
N ASP A 98 -4.89 11.05 10.99
CA ASP A 98 -4.39 12.23 10.26
C ASP A 98 -4.97 12.26 8.85
N VAL A 99 -4.75 11.21 8.05
CA VAL A 99 -5.21 11.14 6.65
C VAL A 99 -6.74 11.26 6.54
N ARG A 100 -7.49 10.55 7.39
CA ARG A 100 -8.97 10.65 7.43
C ARG A 100 -9.44 12.06 7.78
N ALA A 101 -8.77 12.73 8.72
CA ALA A 101 -9.10 14.11 9.07
C ALA A 101 -8.79 15.08 7.92
N GLN A 102 -7.69 14.89 7.18
CA GLN A 102 -7.41 15.71 6.00
C GLN A 102 -8.44 15.46 4.89
N ALA A 103 -8.81 14.20 4.65
CA ALA A 103 -9.81 13.84 3.64
C ALA A 103 -11.17 14.49 3.94
N THR A 104 -11.58 14.48 5.21
CA THR A 104 -12.80 15.14 5.67
C THR A 104 -12.78 16.64 5.42
N ARG A 105 -11.66 17.32 5.69
CA ARG A 105 -11.48 18.76 5.36
C ARG A 105 -11.54 19.05 3.86
N LEU A 106 -11.29 18.06 3.01
CA LEU A 106 -11.36 18.15 1.56
C LEU A 106 -12.74 17.74 1.00
N GLY A 107 -13.74 17.51 1.85
CA GLY A 107 -15.10 17.17 1.43
C GLY A 107 -15.35 15.67 1.17
N ARG A 108 -14.37 14.81 1.46
CA ARG A 108 -14.54 13.35 1.43
C ARG A 108 -15.08 12.84 2.76
N ARG A 109 -15.50 11.58 2.81
CA ARG A 109 -15.79 10.89 4.08
C ARG A 109 -14.56 10.14 4.59
N SER A 110 -14.50 9.91 5.89
CA SER A 110 -13.41 9.16 6.52
C SER A 110 -13.36 7.69 6.08
N ASP A 111 -14.50 7.11 5.70
CA ASP A 111 -14.66 5.73 5.20
C ASP A 111 -14.43 5.60 3.68
N ASP A 112 -14.08 6.69 2.98
CA ASP A 112 -13.68 6.66 1.57
C ASP A 112 -12.27 6.11 1.35
N ILE A 113 -11.53 5.91 2.43
CA ILE A 113 -10.12 5.53 2.40
C ILE A 113 -9.94 4.30 3.28
N ARG A 114 -9.46 3.23 2.66
CA ARG A 114 -9.06 1.99 3.32
C ARG A 114 -7.56 1.98 3.58
N PHE A 115 -7.13 1.51 4.74
CA PHE A 115 -5.72 1.45 5.10
C PHE A 115 -5.24 0.01 5.12
N PHE A 116 -4.16 -0.26 4.39
CA PHE A 116 -3.56 -1.58 4.28
C PHE A 116 -2.20 -1.56 4.98
N GLN A 117 -2.04 -2.36 6.03
CA GLN A 117 -0.77 -2.47 6.75
C GLN A 117 0.12 -3.54 6.10
N GLY A 118 1.41 -3.25 5.92
CA GLY A 118 2.39 -4.23 5.49
C GLY A 118 2.66 -5.26 6.57
N ILE A 119 2.57 -6.54 6.24
CA ILE A 119 2.94 -7.65 7.13
C ILE A 119 3.78 -8.66 6.39
N SER A 120 4.70 -9.30 7.10
CA SER A 120 5.52 -10.41 6.59
C SER A 120 5.31 -11.61 7.53
N PRO A 121 4.30 -12.47 7.27
CA PRO A 121 3.97 -13.55 8.18
C PRO A 121 4.97 -14.72 8.05
N VAL A 122 5.29 -15.34 9.19
CA VAL A 122 6.02 -16.61 9.27
C VAL A 122 5.19 -17.55 10.14
N VAL A 123 4.48 -18.47 9.50
CA VAL A 123 3.48 -19.32 10.16
C VAL A 123 4.03 -20.73 10.37
N GLY A 124 3.88 -21.27 11.58
CA GLY A 124 4.16 -22.66 11.91
C GLY A 124 2.97 -23.29 12.63
N GLY A 125 2.82 -24.61 12.57
CA GLY A 125 1.76 -25.32 13.31
C GLY A 125 1.95 -25.21 14.82
N THR A 126 3.20 -25.01 15.25
CA THR A 126 3.57 -24.63 16.62
C THR A 126 4.43 -23.37 16.64
N GLU A 127 4.52 -22.72 17.80
CA GLU A 127 5.41 -21.56 17.97
C GLU A 127 6.89 -21.94 17.74
N ALA A 128 7.28 -23.17 18.10
CA ALA A 128 8.62 -23.68 17.87
C ALA A 128 8.93 -23.81 16.37
N GLU A 129 8.00 -24.36 15.58
CA GLU A 129 8.13 -24.44 14.12
C GLU A 129 8.20 -23.06 13.47
N ALA A 130 7.34 -22.13 13.89
CA ALA A 130 7.35 -20.76 13.36
C ALA A 130 8.69 -20.07 13.63
N LYS A 131 9.26 -20.24 14.83
CA LYS A 131 10.59 -19.73 15.19
C LYS A 131 11.71 -20.40 14.40
N ALA A 132 11.62 -21.71 14.15
CA ALA A 132 12.59 -22.43 13.33
C ALA A 132 12.59 -21.92 11.88
N LYS A 133 11.41 -21.80 11.24
CA LYS A 133 11.28 -21.20 9.90
C LYS A 133 11.82 -19.77 9.86
N LYS A 134 11.54 -18.95 10.88
CA LYS A 134 12.09 -17.60 10.99
C LYS A 134 13.61 -17.62 11.02
N ALA A 135 14.22 -18.53 11.78
CA ALA A 135 15.67 -18.63 11.87
C ALA A 135 16.29 -19.01 10.51
N GLU A 136 15.69 -19.98 9.81
CA GLU A 136 16.10 -20.38 8.45
C GLU A 136 16.03 -19.19 7.47
N TYR A 137 14.91 -18.44 7.47
CA TYR A 137 14.79 -17.25 6.61
C TYR A 137 15.82 -16.17 6.93
N LEU A 138 16.16 -16.02 8.21
CA LEU A 138 17.20 -15.09 8.62
C LEU A 138 18.59 -15.57 8.23
N GLU A 139 18.85 -16.88 8.19
CA GLU A 139 20.12 -17.47 7.75
C GLU A 139 20.38 -17.19 6.26
N GLU A 140 19.36 -17.40 5.42
CA GLU A 140 19.39 -17.17 3.97
C GLU A 140 19.31 -15.67 3.59
N PHE A 141 19.12 -14.77 4.56
CA PHE A 141 18.99 -13.34 4.29
C PHE A 141 20.30 -12.73 3.78
N SER A 142 20.28 -12.23 2.53
CA SER A 142 21.39 -11.47 1.97
C SER A 142 21.42 -10.04 2.53
N THR A 143 22.32 -9.81 3.50
CA THR A 143 22.57 -8.47 4.03
C THR A 143 23.01 -7.48 2.94
N GLU A 144 23.86 -7.92 2.01
CA GLU A 144 24.30 -7.08 0.88
C GLU A 144 23.15 -6.67 -0.04
N GLY A 145 22.24 -7.61 -0.36
CA GLY A 145 21.05 -7.32 -1.14
C GLY A 145 20.13 -6.30 -0.43
N ALA A 146 19.95 -6.44 0.87
CA ALA A 146 19.19 -5.49 1.67
C ALA A 146 19.83 -4.10 1.70
N PHE A 147 21.17 -4.03 1.73
CA PHE A 147 21.90 -2.77 1.62
C PHE A 147 21.72 -2.10 0.27
N ALA A 148 21.85 -2.85 -0.83
CA ALA A 148 21.60 -2.32 -2.16
C ALA A 148 20.17 -1.75 -2.29
N HIS A 149 19.18 -2.46 -1.74
CA HIS A 149 17.79 -2.00 -1.69
C HIS A 149 17.63 -0.72 -0.86
N LEU A 150 18.23 -0.67 0.32
CA LEU A 150 18.14 0.49 1.19
C LEU A 150 18.83 1.72 0.58
N SER A 151 20.01 1.55 -0.04
CA SER A 151 20.74 2.61 -0.73
C SER A 151 19.88 3.31 -1.78
N GLY A 152 19.13 2.54 -2.58
CA GLY A 152 18.18 3.08 -3.56
C GLY A 152 17.02 3.85 -2.93
N THR A 153 16.57 3.43 -1.76
CA THR A 153 15.47 4.08 -1.02
C THR A 153 15.91 5.42 -0.40
N VAL A 154 17.11 5.48 0.17
CA VAL A 154 17.61 6.68 0.86
C VAL A 154 18.39 7.62 -0.04
N GLY A 155 18.77 7.19 -1.24
CA GLY A 155 19.57 7.97 -2.19
C GLY A 155 21.02 8.17 -1.75
N VAL A 156 21.54 7.29 -0.91
CA VAL A 156 22.92 7.32 -0.37
C VAL A 156 23.55 5.97 -0.65
N ASP A 157 24.80 5.96 -1.11
CA ASP A 157 25.57 4.74 -1.26
C ASP A 157 26.05 4.23 0.11
N LEU A 158 25.42 3.16 0.59
CA LEU A 158 25.77 2.53 1.86
C LEU A 158 26.99 1.61 1.76
N ALA A 159 27.52 1.34 0.56
CA ALA A 159 28.77 0.59 0.42
C ALA A 159 29.98 1.35 1.00
N ALA A 160 29.85 2.67 1.19
CA ALA A 160 30.86 3.49 1.86
C ALA A 160 30.92 3.31 3.38
N ILE A 161 29.99 2.55 3.98
CA ILE A 161 29.96 2.25 5.42
C ILE A 161 30.54 0.86 5.62
N ASP A 162 31.57 0.76 6.46
CA ASP A 162 32.07 -0.54 6.91
C ASP A 162 30.98 -1.22 7.75
N LEU A 163 30.42 -2.31 7.21
CA LEU A 163 29.27 -2.99 7.80
C LEU A 163 29.61 -3.69 9.10
N ASP A 164 30.88 -4.07 9.29
CA ASP A 164 31.36 -4.84 10.44
C ASP A 164 31.96 -3.93 11.52
N GLN A 165 31.98 -2.61 11.26
CA GLN A 165 32.36 -1.61 12.24
C GLN A 165 31.24 -1.41 13.31
N PRO A 166 31.58 -1.37 14.61
CA PRO A 166 30.62 -1.05 15.67
C PRO A 166 30.01 0.34 15.46
N LEU A 167 28.69 0.43 15.64
CA LEU A 167 27.91 1.66 15.40
C LEU A 167 28.46 2.89 16.15
N GLY A 168 28.93 2.69 17.39
CA GLY A 168 29.48 3.77 18.21
C GLY A 168 30.79 4.36 17.70
N THR A 169 31.44 3.72 16.73
CA THR A 169 32.70 4.19 16.13
C THR A 169 32.51 4.87 14.77
N ILE A 170 31.28 4.81 14.23
CA ILE A 170 30.92 5.46 12.96
C ILE A 170 30.71 6.96 13.22
N ASN A 171 31.45 7.81 12.51
CA ASN A 171 31.22 9.25 12.58
C ASN A 171 29.93 9.63 11.83
N THR A 172 28.85 9.85 12.57
CA THR A 172 27.55 10.22 12.03
C THR A 172 27.41 11.71 11.70
N ASP A 173 28.38 12.57 12.03
CA ASP A 173 28.26 14.02 11.80
C ASP A 173 28.32 14.41 10.33
N ALA A 174 29.06 13.62 9.54
CA ALA A 174 29.08 13.74 8.07
C ALA A 174 27.87 13.05 7.41
N MET A 175 27.11 12.23 8.15
CA MET A 175 25.96 11.49 7.65
C MET A 175 24.67 12.31 7.79
N ARG A 176 23.78 12.23 6.79
CA ARG A 176 22.47 12.90 6.81
C ARG A 176 21.34 11.91 6.60
N GLY A 177 20.15 12.25 7.09
CA GLY A 177 18.91 11.54 6.79
C GLY A 177 18.75 10.19 7.50
N PHE A 178 18.19 9.21 6.80
CA PHE A 178 17.75 7.93 7.36
C PHE A 178 18.87 7.13 8.03
N VAL A 179 20.06 7.10 7.43
CA VAL A 179 21.21 6.33 7.93
C VAL A 179 21.63 6.78 9.33
N LYS A 180 21.76 8.09 9.52
CA LYS A 180 22.06 8.68 10.83
C LYS A 180 20.97 8.32 11.85
N SER A 181 19.70 8.50 11.48
CA SER A 181 18.58 8.14 12.36
C SER A 181 18.56 6.65 12.71
N LEU A 182 18.88 5.76 11.77
CA LEU A 182 18.93 4.32 11.99
C LEU A 182 20.04 3.98 13.02
N ILE A 183 21.25 4.47 12.80
CA ILE A 183 22.40 4.29 13.71
C ILE A 183 22.07 4.86 15.10
N GLU A 184 21.54 6.08 15.16
CA GLU A 184 21.17 6.76 16.42
C GLU A 184 20.06 6.04 17.18
N SER A 185 19.09 5.43 16.48
CA SER A 185 17.99 4.67 17.08
C SER A 185 18.39 3.28 17.62
N ALA A 186 19.61 2.82 17.33
CA ALA A 186 20.10 1.55 17.86
C ALA A 186 20.30 1.66 19.39
N PRO A 187 19.61 0.82 20.19
CA PRO A 187 19.72 0.86 21.64
C PRO A 187 21.10 0.40 22.13
N ASP A 188 21.76 -0.47 21.37
CA ASP A 188 23.09 -0.99 21.64
C ASP A 188 24.07 -0.49 20.56
N LYS A 189 25.05 0.32 20.98
CA LYS A 189 26.05 0.93 20.09
C LYS A 189 27.25 0.02 19.83
N THR A 190 27.32 -1.14 20.50
CA THR A 190 28.36 -2.15 20.29
C THR A 190 28.06 -3.06 19.09
N GLN A 191 26.79 -3.11 18.67
CA GLN A 191 26.38 -3.83 17.45
C GLN A 191 27.05 -3.26 16.21
N THR A 192 27.20 -4.09 15.18
CA THR A 192 27.67 -3.66 13.86
C THR A 192 26.52 -3.08 13.04
N PHE A 193 26.84 -2.34 11.97
CA PHE A 193 25.81 -1.89 11.03
C PHE A 193 25.14 -3.07 10.31
N ARG A 194 25.87 -4.18 10.10
CA ARG A 194 25.36 -5.47 9.63
C ARG A 194 24.28 -6.04 10.56
N ASP A 195 24.56 -6.10 11.86
CA ASP A 195 23.63 -6.67 12.86
C ASP A 195 22.37 -5.82 13.01
N LEU A 196 22.54 -4.49 13.04
CA LEU A 196 21.43 -3.55 13.09
C LEU A 196 20.52 -3.73 11.88
N THR A 197 21.11 -3.88 10.69
CA THR A 197 20.39 -4.03 9.43
C THR A 197 19.68 -5.37 9.36
N ARG A 198 20.34 -6.47 9.75
CA ARG A 198 19.71 -7.79 9.85
C ARG A 198 18.53 -7.76 10.80
N THR A 199 18.65 -7.08 11.94
CA THR A 199 17.57 -6.99 12.93
C THR A 199 16.43 -6.07 12.47
N ARG A 200 16.73 -4.92 11.87
CA ARG A 200 15.75 -3.87 11.53
C ARG A 200 15.08 -4.06 10.17
N LEU A 201 15.78 -4.63 9.19
CA LEU A 201 15.29 -4.85 7.82
C LEU A 201 14.81 -6.28 7.58
N ALA A 202 15.50 -7.30 8.10
CA ALA A 202 15.10 -8.70 7.90
C ALA A 202 14.08 -9.20 8.94
N GLY A 203 14.00 -8.56 10.11
CA GLY A 203 13.45 -9.17 11.33
C GLY A 203 12.03 -8.79 11.73
N GLN A 204 11.32 -7.94 10.97
CA GLN A 204 9.95 -7.52 11.31
C GLN A 204 8.88 -8.54 10.90
N PHE A 205 9.22 -9.83 10.98
CA PHE A 205 8.28 -10.89 10.75
C PHE A 205 7.20 -10.91 11.82
N LEU A 206 5.97 -11.12 11.38
CA LEU A 206 4.88 -11.54 12.25
C LEU A 206 4.95 -13.06 12.34
N THR A 207 5.60 -13.57 13.39
CA THR A 207 5.92 -14.99 13.55
C THR A 207 5.08 -15.62 14.65
N GLY A 208 4.44 -16.75 14.35
CA GLY A 208 3.64 -17.47 15.35
C GLY A 208 2.78 -18.58 14.76
N THR A 209 1.91 -19.15 15.59
CA THR A 209 0.85 -20.07 15.17
C THR A 209 -0.26 -19.32 14.43
N PRO A 210 -1.13 -20.00 13.66
CA PRO A 210 -2.29 -19.37 13.04
C PRO A 210 -3.12 -18.46 13.95
N GLU A 211 -3.33 -18.88 15.20
CA GLU A 211 -4.07 -18.12 16.21
C GLU A 211 -3.33 -16.85 16.63
N GLN A 212 -2.02 -16.95 16.88
CA GLN A 212 -1.19 -15.79 17.25
C GLN A 212 -1.12 -14.76 16.11
N ILE A 213 -1.07 -15.23 14.85
CA ILE A 213 -1.15 -14.35 13.68
C ILE A 213 -2.53 -13.70 13.63
N ALA A 214 -3.62 -14.47 13.75
CA ALA A 214 -4.99 -13.94 13.74
C ALA A 214 -5.24 -12.90 14.85
N ASP A 215 -4.74 -13.14 16.06
CA ASP A 215 -4.80 -12.19 17.18
C ASP A 215 -4.11 -10.87 16.81
N ALA A 216 -2.91 -10.94 16.22
CA ALA A 216 -2.19 -9.76 15.77
C ALA A 216 -2.90 -8.99 14.64
N LEU A 217 -3.54 -9.70 13.70
CA LEU A 217 -4.33 -9.06 12.64
C LEU A 217 -5.55 -8.34 13.23
N GLN A 218 -6.18 -8.92 14.25
CA GLN A 218 -7.30 -8.30 14.95
C GLN A 218 -6.87 -7.04 15.72
N GLU A 219 -5.73 -7.08 16.42
CA GLU A 219 -5.14 -5.91 17.08
C GLU A 219 -4.92 -4.74 16.10
N TRP A 220 -4.41 -5.03 14.89
CA TRP A 220 -4.26 -4.02 13.84
C TRP A 220 -5.59 -3.47 13.35
N GLN A 221 -6.60 -4.34 13.19
CA GLN A 221 -7.93 -3.95 12.77
C GLN A 221 -8.59 -3.02 13.81
N GLU A 222 -8.45 -3.32 15.10
CA GLU A 222 -8.91 -2.48 16.21
C GLU A 222 -8.21 -1.11 16.23
N ALA A 223 -6.96 -1.04 15.76
CA ALA A 223 -6.24 0.22 15.54
C ALA A 223 -6.67 1.00 14.27
N GLY A 224 -7.62 0.46 13.50
CA GLY A 224 -8.24 1.10 12.34
C GLY A 224 -7.72 0.66 10.97
N VAL A 225 -6.86 -0.37 10.93
CA VAL A 225 -6.39 -0.98 9.67
C VAL A 225 -7.54 -1.75 9.01
N ASP A 226 -7.76 -1.52 7.71
CA ASP A 226 -8.85 -2.15 6.94
C ASP A 226 -8.41 -3.43 6.22
N GLY A 227 -7.11 -3.65 6.06
CA GLY A 227 -6.58 -4.83 5.40
C GLY A 227 -5.06 -4.93 5.48
N PHE A 228 -4.50 -5.94 4.82
CA PHE A 228 -3.09 -6.24 4.91
C PHE A 228 -2.46 -6.42 3.53
N ASN A 229 -1.26 -5.89 3.36
CA ASN A 229 -0.40 -6.18 2.22
C ASN A 229 0.61 -7.25 2.65
N LEU A 230 0.37 -8.49 2.22
CA LEU A 230 1.19 -9.65 2.60
C LEU A 230 2.47 -9.69 1.78
N THR A 231 3.59 -9.47 2.44
CA THR A 231 4.92 -9.59 1.86
C THR A 231 5.45 -11.00 2.11
N TYR A 232 5.94 -11.65 1.07
CA TYR A 232 6.46 -13.01 1.17
C TYR A 232 7.95 -13.01 1.53
N SER A 233 8.36 -14.03 2.29
CA SER A 233 9.78 -14.39 2.43
C SER A 233 10.17 -15.44 1.40
N VAL A 234 9.28 -16.42 1.17
CA VAL A 234 9.44 -17.50 0.19
C VAL A 234 8.15 -17.63 -0.60
N THR A 235 8.25 -17.74 -1.92
CA THR A 235 7.09 -17.92 -2.80
C THR A 235 7.13 -19.30 -3.49
N PRO A 236 6.02 -20.06 -3.52
CA PRO A 236 4.69 -19.70 -3.01
C PRO A 236 4.49 -19.96 -1.50
N GLY A 237 5.49 -20.51 -0.80
CA GLY A 237 5.38 -21.04 0.56
C GLY A 237 4.73 -20.11 1.59
N THR A 238 5.11 -18.84 1.66
CA THR A 238 4.50 -17.87 2.60
C THR A 238 2.99 -17.72 2.38
N PHE A 239 2.53 -17.74 1.13
CA PHE A 239 1.11 -17.63 0.82
C PHE A 239 0.37 -18.91 1.17
N VAL A 240 0.95 -20.08 0.87
CA VAL A 240 0.37 -21.39 1.24
C VAL A 240 0.21 -21.49 2.75
N ASP A 241 1.27 -21.20 3.51
CA ASP A 241 1.26 -21.22 4.97
C ASP A 241 0.17 -20.29 5.56
N PHE A 242 0.00 -19.10 4.98
CA PHE A 242 -1.04 -18.16 5.42
C PHE A 242 -2.46 -18.63 5.04
N ILE A 243 -2.64 -19.13 3.83
CA ILE A 243 -3.94 -19.61 3.32
C ILE A 243 -4.39 -20.86 4.07
N ASP A 244 -3.51 -21.84 4.26
CA ASP A 244 -3.89 -23.12 4.87
C ASP A 244 -3.95 -23.01 6.40
N GLY A 245 -3.10 -22.18 7.01
CA GLY A 245 -3.05 -21.99 8.45
C GLY A 245 -3.97 -20.88 8.95
N VAL A 246 -3.74 -19.64 8.51
CA VAL A 246 -4.32 -18.43 9.12
C VAL A 246 -5.74 -18.16 8.62
N VAL A 247 -6.01 -18.31 7.32
CA VAL A 247 -7.32 -17.98 6.72
C VAL A 247 -8.49 -18.70 7.41
N PRO A 248 -8.42 -20.02 7.70
CA PRO A 248 -9.50 -20.71 8.43
C PRO A 248 -9.79 -20.08 9.79
N VAL A 249 -8.75 -19.67 10.53
CA VAL A 249 -8.89 -19.06 11.86
C VAL A 249 -9.55 -17.68 11.76
N VAL A 250 -9.10 -16.82 10.84
CA VAL A 250 -9.71 -15.49 10.67
C VAL A 250 -11.12 -15.55 10.07
N GLN A 251 -11.43 -16.58 9.25
CA GLN A 251 -12.79 -16.84 8.76
C GLN A 251 -13.72 -17.33 9.87
N ALA A 252 -13.23 -18.18 10.79
CA ALA A 252 -13.99 -18.62 11.96
C ALA A 252 -14.32 -17.47 12.93
N ARG A 253 -13.52 -16.40 12.89
CA ARG A 253 -13.74 -15.13 13.63
C ARG A 253 -14.51 -14.07 12.83
N ASP A 254 -14.98 -14.41 11.62
CA ASP A 254 -15.67 -13.50 10.70
C ASP A 254 -14.89 -12.20 10.37
N LEU A 255 -13.56 -12.26 10.40
CA LEU A 255 -12.67 -11.12 10.09
C LEU A 255 -12.35 -10.99 8.60
N ILE A 256 -12.58 -12.05 7.81
CA ILE A 256 -12.37 -12.05 6.36
C ILE A 256 -13.53 -12.78 5.66
N GLN A 257 -13.77 -12.40 4.41
CA GLN A 257 -14.78 -13.03 3.56
C GLN A 257 -14.53 -14.53 3.38
N LYS A 258 -15.63 -15.30 3.28
CA LYS A 258 -15.63 -16.73 2.93
C LYS A 258 -15.81 -16.96 1.42
N GLU A 259 -16.46 -16.01 0.75
CA GLU A 259 -16.70 -16.01 -0.68
C GLU A 259 -16.50 -14.60 -1.24
N TYR A 260 -16.20 -14.48 -2.52
CA TYR A 260 -16.08 -13.19 -3.17
C TYR A 260 -17.46 -12.60 -3.46
N LEU A 261 -17.64 -11.34 -3.07
CA LEU A 261 -18.77 -10.54 -3.56
C LEU A 261 -18.70 -10.37 -5.09
N PRO A 262 -19.82 -10.28 -5.82
CA PRO A 262 -19.81 -9.98 -7.24
C PRO A 262 -19.34 -8.55 -7.51
N GLY A 263 -19.01 -8.26 -8.77
CA GLY A 263 -18.68 -6.91 -9.24
C GLY A 263 -17.19 -6.58 -9.29
N SER A 264 -16.92 -5.29 -9.47
CA SER A 264 -15.57 -4.76 -9.71
C SER A 264 -14.70 -4.79 -8.45
N LEU A 265 -13.38 -4.61 -8.61
CA LEU A 265 -12.47 -4.56 -7.46
C LEU A 265 -12.85 -3.43 -6.50
N ARG A 266 -13.18 -2.25 -7.01
CA ARG A 266 -13.67 -1.13 -6.18
C ARG A 266 -14.95 -1.49 -5.42
N GLN A 267 -15.88 -2.19 -6.06
CA GLN A 267 -17.13 -2.59 -5.41
C GLN A 267 -16.88 -3.58 -4.26
N LYS A 268 -15.97 -4.53 -4.45
CA LYS A 268 -15.55 -5.48 -3.40
C LYS A 268 -14.85 -4.79 -2.23
N THR A 269 -14.06 -3.75 -2.49
CA THR A 269 -13.25 -3.07 -1.45
C THR A 269 -13.99 -1.94 -0.73
N LEU A 270 -14.87 -1.20 -1.42
CA LEU A 270 -15.49 0.03 -0.91
C LEU A 270 -17.02 0.02 -0.97
N GLY A 271 -17.63 -0.97 -1.62
CA GLY A 271 -19.09 -1.09 -1.74
C GLY A 271 -19.72 -0.33 -2.92
N PHE A 272 -18.92 0.33 -3.77
CA PHE A 272 -19.43 1.06 -4.95
C PHE A 272 -18.58 0.78 -6.21
N PRO A 273 -19.18 0.70 -7.41
CA PRO A 273 -18.46 0.31 -8.63
C PRO A 273 -17.62 1.43 -9.24
N ARG A 274 -18.00 2.70 -9.01
CA ARG A 274 -17.35 3.91 -9.53
C ARG A 274 -17.05 4.89 -8.41
N LEU A 275 -16.15 5.82 -8.67
CA LEU A 275 -15.78 6.84 -7.69
C LEU A 275 -17.02 7.63 -7.22
N PRO A 276 -17.18 7.90 -5.91
CA PRO A 276 -18.31 8.66 -5.43
C PRO A 276 -18.19 10.14 -5.80
N GLU A 277 -19.30 10.89 -5.78
CA GLU A 277 -19.33 12.33 -6.13
C GLU A 277 -18.38 13.20 -5.31
N ARG A 278 -18.09 12.76 -4.07
CA ARG A 278 -17.13 13.41 -3.16
C ARG A 278 -15.65 13.19 -3.53
N HIS A 279 -15.35 12.32 -4.49
CA HIS A 279 -13.99 12.13 -4.97
C HIS A 279 -13.67 13.15 -6.08
N PRO A 280 -12.48 13.79 -6.10
CA PRO A 280 -12.17 14.86 -7.04
C PRO A 280 -12.28 14.48 -8.53
N ALA A 281 -12.14 13.20 -8.86
CA ALA A 281 -12.33 12.74 -10.23
C ALA A 281 -13.78 12.88 -10.73
N ALA A 282 -14.78 12.80 -9.84
CA ALA A 282 -16.19 12.87 -10.21
C ALA A 282 -16.56 14.25 -10.80
N ALA A 283 -15.85 15.30 -10.41
CA ALA A 283 -16.02 16.65 -10.97
C ALA A 283 -15.74 16.76 -12.48
N TYR A 284 -15.12 15.73 -13.08
CA TYR A 284 -14.86 15.69 -14.52
C TYR A 284 -15.92 14.90 -15.31
N ARG A 285 -16.90 14.29 -14.65
CA ARG A 285 -17.99 13.57 -15.32
C ARG A 285 -18.82 14.53 -16.15
N ARG A 286 -19.16 14.10 -17.36
CA ARG A 286 -20.14 14.78 -18.21
C ARG A 286 -21.49 14.06 -18.09
N SER A 287 -22.55 14.86 -18.06
CA SER A 287 -23.95 14.44 -18.07
C SER A 287 -24.52 14.53 -19.48
#